data_AF-A0AAV9ZKD4-F1
#
_entry.id   AF-A0AAV9ZKD4-F1
#
_cell.length_a   1.000
_cell.length_b   1.000
_cell.length_c   1.000
_cell.angle_alpha   90.00
_cell.angle_beta   90.00
_cell.angle_gamma   90.00
#
_symmetry.space_group_name_H-M   'P 1'
#
loop_
_entity.id
_entity.type
_entity.pdbx_description
1 polymer ?
#
loop_
_entity_poly.entity_id
_entity_poly.type
_entity_poly.pdbx_seq_one_letter_code
_entity_poly.pdbx_strand_id
1 'polypeptide(L)'
;MSSRKIDSNAAPHRSQRTKQASLRLMDPQNGETPSAPHQQIVGETIANSVSLITDLINKMDALTQQLPKSMYKATDQDKIYHVGNKVHGMDKNSASSTFIRRMDILFGHDCRDDDGHFQYISRGEHGMSLVVQYLRSIDWKSAGIPFTVAAVKTCWVCEQWST
;
A
#
# COMPACT_ATOMS: atom_id res chain seq x y z
N MET A 1 -31.43 -17.17 -63.42
CA MET A 1 -30.39 -18.07 -63.96
C MET A 1 -29.14 -17.84 -63.11
N SER A 2 -28.54 -18.72 -62.33
CA SER A 2 -28.43 -20.19 -62.23
C SER A 2 -28.03 -20.46 -60.75
N SER A 3 -28.81 -21.10 -59.88
CA SER A 3 -28.87 -22.55 -59.57
C SER A 3 -27.55 -23.35 -59.62
N ARG A 4 -27.05 -23.79 -58.46
CA ARG A 4 -26.88 -25.19 -57.96
C ARG A 4 -25.94 -25.16 -56.71
N LYS A 5 -26.35 -25.56 -55.49
CA LYS A 5 -26.66 -26.91 -54.94
C LYS A 5 -25.41 -27.79 -54.68
N ILE A 6 -25.19 -28.20 -53.41
CA ILE A 6 -25.22 -29.62 -52.90
C ILE A 6 -23.80 -30.27 -52.93
N ASP A 7 -23.28 -31.06 -51.99
CA ASP A 7 -23.74 -31.66 -50.73
C ASP A 7 -22.56 -32.31 -49.94
N SER A 8 -22.79 -32.48 -48.63
CA SER A 8 -22.46 -33.58 -47.68
C SER A 8 -21.18 -34.48 -47.67
N ASN A 9 -20.90 -34.88 -46.41
CA ASN A 9 -20.48 -36.20 -45.88
C ASN A 9 -18.99 -36.59 -45.81
N ALA A 10 -18.49 -36.85 -44.58
CA ALA A 10 -18.25 -38.20 -44.05
C ALA A 10 -17.37 -38.21 -42.76
N ALA A 11 -17.86 -38.83 -41.69
CA ALA A 11 -17.04 -39.49 -40.64
C ALA A 11 -16.93 -41.01 -40.99
N PRO A 12 -16.49 -41.98 -40.15
CA PRO A 12 -15.72 -42.00 -38.87
C PRO A 12 -14.61 -43.11 -38.85
N HIS A 13 -13.86 -43.31 -37.74
CA HIS A 13 -13.26 -44.62 -37.28
C HIS A 13 -12.40 -44.36 -36.00
N ARG A 14 -12.75 -44.77 -34.77
CA ARG A 14 -12.73 -46.09 -34.08
C ARG A 14 -11.33 -46.72 -33.87
N SER A 15 -10.85 -46.75 -32.62
CA SER A 15 -9.99 -47.81 -32.03
C SER A 15 -9.93 -47.64 -30.49
N GLN A 16 -10.71 -48.34 -29.66
CA GLN A 16 -10.49 -49.63 -28.96
C GLN A 16 -9.11 -49.90 -28.29
N ARG A 17 -9.10 -49.76 -26.94
CA ARG A 17 -8.90 -50.82 -25.91
C ARG A 17 -7.51 -51.43 -25.64
N THR A 18 -7.01 -51.22 -24.41
CA THR A 18 -6.16 -52.16 -23.61
C THR A 18 -6.17 -51.73 -22.12
N LYS A 19 -6.89 -52.41 -21.20
CA LYS A 19 -6.45 -53.46 -20.22
C LYS A 19 -5.17 -53.07 -19.42
N GLN A 20 -5.25 -52.64 -18.15
CA GLN A 20 -5.36 -53.39 -16.87
C GLN A 20 -4.03 -54.00 -16.36
N ALA A 21 -3.54 -53.56 -15.18
CA ALA A 21 -2.69 -54.27 -14.18
C ALA A 21 -2.25 -53.26 -13.09
N SER A 22 -2.73 -53.33 -11.84
CA SER A 22 -2.27 -54.15 -10.70
C SER A 22 -1.30 -53.45 -9.74
N LEU A 23 -1.82 -53.19 -8.53
CA LEU A 23 -1.21 -53.24 -7.20
C LEU A 23 0.31 -53.06 -7.06
N ARG A 24 0.71 -51.99 -6.35
CA ARG A 24 1.64 -52.09 -5.19
C ARG A 24 1.22 -51.13 -4.09
N LEU A 25 0.87 -51.69 -2.92
CA LEU A 25 0.91 -51.00 -1.65
C LEU A 25 2.37 -50.63 -1.34
N MET A 26 2.61 -49.38 -0.97
CA MET A 26 3.80 -48.95 -0.24
C MET A 26 3.33 -48.09 0.94
N ASP A 27 3.59 -48.58 2.15
CA ASP A 27 3.57 -47.78 3.37
C ASP A 27 4.59 -46.63 3.27
N PRO A 28 4.25 -45.42 3.72
CA PRO A 28 5.25 -44.47 4.17
C PRO A 28 5.34 -44.53 5.69
N GLN A 29 6.45 -45.10 6.18
CA GLN A 29 6.96 -44.80 7.52
C GLN A 29 7.29 -43.31 7.63
N ASN A 30 6.98 -42.76 8.81
CA ASN A 30 7.60 -41.60 9.47
C ASN A 30 7.83 -40.33 8.62
N GLY A 31 6.89 -39.41 8.75
CA GLY A 31 7.17 -37.98 8.61
C GLY A 31 6.65 -37.26 9.85
N GLU A 32 7.48 -37.13 10.88
CA GLU A 32 7.29 -36.06 11.85
C GLU A 32 7.32 -34.74 11.07
N THR A 33 6.17 -34.07 11.00
CA THR A 33 6.07 -32.73 10.44
C THR A 33 6.91 -31.80 11.30
N PRO A 34 7.91 -31.08 10.77
CA PRO A 34 8.56 -30.03 11.53
C PRO A 34 7.54 -28.91 11.77
N SER A 35 7.34 -28.57 13.04
CA SER A 35 6.62 -27.39 13.53
C SER A 35 6.88 -26.18 12.65
N ALA A 36 5.84 -25.54 12.13
CA ALA A 36 5.99 -24.32 11.33
C ALA A 36 6.27 -23.10 12.25
N PRO A 37 7.47 -22.50 12.24
CA PRO A 37 7.75 -21.24 12.96
C PRO A 37 7.21 -20.02 12.20
N HIS A 38 6.55 -20.22 11.05
CA HIS A 38 6.24 -19.16 10.12
C HIS A 38 5.11 -18.21 10.56
N GLN A 39 4.16 -18.66 11.39
CA GLN A 39 3.04 -17.81 11.81
C GLN A 39 3.40 -16.86 12.95
N GLN A 40 4.30 -17.27 13.85
CA GLN A 40 4.70 -16.47 15.00
C GLN A 40 5.68 -15.35 14.61
N ILE A 41 6.61 -15.64 13.70
CA ILE A 41 7.59 -14.66 13.18
C ILE A 41 6.91 -13.54 12.36
N VAL A 42 5.86 -13.87 11.59
CA VAL A 42 5.12 -12.88 10.78
C VAL A 42 4.31 -11.92 11.65
N GLY A 43 3.66 -12.41 12.71
CA GLY A 43 2.90 -11.58 13.64
C GLY A 43 3.77 -10.57 14.39
N GLU A 44 4.95 -11.01 14.85
CA GLU A 44 5.91 -10.17 15.57
C GLU A 44 6.53 -9.09 14.65
N THR A 45 6.87 -9.45 13.41
CA THR A 45 7.41 -8.51 12.41
C THR A 45 6.39 -7.41 12.03
N ILE A 46 5.12 -7.78 11.89
CA ILE A 46 4.05 -6.81 11.59
C ILE A 46 3.78 -5.89 12.79
N ALA A 47 3.75 -6.43 14.01
CA ALA A 47 3.57 -5.64 15.23
C ALA A 47 4.68 -4.60 15.40
N ASN A 48 5.94 -5.01 15.18
CA ASN A 48 7.09 -4.11 15.22
C ASN A 48 6.99 -3.01 14.15
N SER A 49 6.50 -3.35 12.95
CA SER A 49 6.32 -2.38 11.86
C SER A 49 5.22 -1.35 12.13
N VAL A 50 4.09 -1.78 12.70
CA VAL A 50 2.99 -0.88 13.09
C VAL A 50 3.42 0.03 14.24
N SER A 51 4.18 -0.50 15.21
CA SER A 51 4.72 0.31 16.31
C SER A 51 5.64 1.41 15.79
N LEU A 52 6.55 1.10 14.86
CA LEU A 52 7.44 2.07 14.24
C LEU A 52 6.68 3.20 13.53
N ILE A 53 5.65 2.87 12.73
CA ILE A 53 4.83 3.89 12.06
C ILE A 53 4.10 4.74 13.08
N THR A 54 3.55 4.13 14.14
CA THR A 54 2.86 4.85 15.20
C THR A 54 3.80 5.85 15.88
N ASP A 55 5.03 5.45 16.17
CA ASP A 55 6.05 6.31 16.77
C ASP A 55 6.43 7.47 15.84
N LEU A 56 6.56 7.21 14.53
CA LEU A 56 6.82 8.24 13.53
C LEU A 56 5.67 9.25 13.43
N ILE A 57 4.42 8.79 13.45
CA ILE A 57 3.24 9.67 13.47
C ILE A 57 3.23 10.53 14.74
N ASN A 58 3.57 9.94 15.89
CA ASN A 58 3.65 10.68 17.15
C ASN A 58 4.78 11.72 17.15
N LYS A 59 5.94 11.39 16.56
CA LYS A 59 7.02 12.34 16.35
C LYS A 59 6.59 13.49 15.43
N MET A 60 5.88 13.18 14.35
CA MET A 60 5.35 14.19 13.43
C MET A 60 4.31 15.09 14.10
N ASP A 61 3.44 14.55 14.96
CA ASP A 61 2.49 15.33 15.75
C ASP A 61 3.22 16.27 16.72
N ALA A 62 4.25 15.79 17.42
CA ALA A 62 5.07 16.62 18.30
C ALA A 62 5.74 17.78 17.53
N LEU A 63 6.32 17.51 16.35
CA LEU A 63 6.90 18.53 15.49
C LEU A 63 5.85 19.55 15.01
N THR A 64 4.66 19.06 14.64
CA THR A 64 3.52 19.90 14.24
C THR A 64 3.12 20.88 15.35
N GLN A 65 3.12 20.42 16.60
CA GLN A 65 2.77 21.24 17.76
C GLN A 65 3.86 22.26 18.12
N GLN A 66 5.11 21.99 17.75
CA GLN A 66 6.25 22.88 17.96
C GLN A 66 6.40 23.96 16.86
N LEU A 67 5.55 23.93 15.83
CA LEU A 67 5.59 24.94 14.77
C LEU A 67 5.45 26.36 15.33
N PRO A 68 6.33 27.30 14.93
CA PRO A 68 6.26 28.69 15.37
C PRO A 68 4.89 29.30 15.09
N LYS A 69 4.39 30.10 16.04
CA LYS A 69 3.13 30.85 15.85
C LYS A 69 3.21 31.88 14.72
N SER A 70 4.42 32.30 14.35
CA SER A 70 4.70 33.16 13.20
C SER A 70 4.51 32.47 11.85
N MET A 71 4.50 31.13 11.82
CA MET A 71 4.25 30.37 10.61
C MET A 71 2.80 30.54 10.17
N TYR A 72 2.61 30.55 8.85
CA TYR A 72 1.29 30.65 8.23
C TYR A 72 0.34 29.54 8.71
N LYS A 73 -0.87 29.94 9.14
CA LYS A 73 -1.95 29.01 9.50
C LYS A 73 -2.74 28.67 8.24
N ALA A 74 -2.79 27.38 7.92
CA ALA A 74 -3.47 26.86 6.75
C ALA A 74 -4.99 27.12 6.77
N THR A 75 -5.53 27.22 5.57
CA THR A 75 -6.92 27.42 5.19
C THR A 75 -7.38 26.31 4.27
N ASP A 76 -8.67 26.29 3.94
CA ASP A 76 -9.25 25.31 3.02
C ASP A 76 -8.86 25.53 1.54
N GLN A 77 -8.16 26.64 1.24
CA GLN A 77 -7.62 26.93 -0.09
C GLN A 77 -6.20 26.40 -0.29
N ASP A 78 -5.55 25.95 0.79
CA ASP A 78 -4.15 25.54 0.73
C ASP A 78 -3.95 24.13 0.17
N LYS A 79 -2.75 23.91 -0.38
CA LYS A 79 -2.35 22.65 -1.01
C LYS A 79 -2.55 21.45 -0.11
N ILE A 80 -2.16 21.55 1.18
CA ILE A 80 -2.31 20.45 2.14
C ILE A 80 -3.79 20.05 2.28
N TYR A 81 -4.68 21.02 2.46
CA TYR A 81 -6.11 20.76 2.57
C TYR A 81 -6.67 20.11 1.31
N HIS A 82 -6.31 20.65 0.13
CA HIS A 82 -6.77 20.12 -1.14
C HIS A 82 -6.31 18.68 -1.35
N VAL A 83 -5.05 18.38 -1.10
CA VAL A 83 -4.51 17.02 -1.26
C VAL A 83 -5.10 16.05 -0.24
N GLY A 84 -5.21 16.47 1.03
CA GLY A 84 -5.76 15.65 2.11
C GLY A 84 -7.23 15.27 1.90
N ASN A 85 -8.02 16.12 1.22
CA ASN A 85 -9.47 15.92 1.09
C ASN A 85 -9.94 15.56 -0.34
N LYS A 86 -9.21 15.95 -1.38
CA LYS A 86 -9.67 15.85 -2.78
C LYS A 86 -8.84 14.91 -3.65
N VAL A 87 -7.61 14.60 -3.24
CA VAL A 87 -6.75 13.69 -4.00
C VAL A 87 -6.98 12.25 -3.57
N HIS A 88 -7.18 11.39 -4.56
CA HIS A 88 -7.29 9.94 -4.43
C HIS A 88 -6.27 9.25 -5.36
N GLY A 89 -5.93 8.01 -5.04
CA GLY A 89 -5.08 7.15 -5.88
C GLY A 89 -5.72 6.86 -7.25
N MET A 90 -4.95 6.25 -8.15
CA MET A 90 -5.46 5.81 -9.46
C MET A 90 -6.60 4.81 -9.30
N ASP A 91 -6.47 3.92 -8.32
CA ASP A 91 -7.57 3.14 -7.79
C ASP A 91 -8.15 3.86 -6.57
N LYS A 92 -9.35 4.40 -6.71
CA LYS A 92 -10.05 5.14 -5.65
C LYS A 92 -10.33 4.27 -4.41
N ASN A 93 -10.34 2.95 -4.57
CA ASN A 93 -10.57 2.00 -3.48
C ASN A 93 -9.25 1.52 -2.85
N SER A 94 -8.10 1.84 -3.45
CA SER A 94 -6.79 1.48 -2.90
C SER A 94 -6.29 2.55 -1.94
N ALA A 95 -6.35 2.24 -0.64
CA ALA A 95 -5.74 3.05 0.42
C ALA A 95 -4.24 3.26 0.15
N SER A 96 -3.55 2.24 -0.36
CA SER A 96 -2.13 2.30 -0.72
C SER A 96 -1.84 3.27 -1.86
N SER A 97 -2.59 3.19 -2.96
CA SER A 97 -2.44 4.13 -4.07
C SER A 97 -2.71 5.58 -3.64
N THR A 98 -3.74 5.76 -2.79
CA THR A 98 -4.09 7.08 -2.25
C THR A 98 -3.00 7.64 -1.33
N PHE A 99 -2.49 6.82 -0.41
CA PHE A 99 -1.41 7.20 0.50
C PHE A 99 -0.16 7.65 -0.27
N ILE A 100 0.33 6.80 -1.18
CA ILE A 100 1.54 7.09 -1.98
C ILE A 100 1.35 8.39 -2.74
N ARG A 101 0.23 8.54 -3.44
CA ARG A 101 -0.03 9.75 -4.26
C ARG A 101 -0.13 11.02 -3.42
N ARG A 102 -0.80 10.98 -2.27
CA ARG A 102 -0.88 12.14 -1.37
C ARG A 102 0.50 12.52 -0.84
N MET A 103 1.28 11.55 -0.40
CA MET A 103 2.62 11.81 0.13
C MET A 103 3.57 12.31 -0.96
N ASP A 104 3.49 11.81 -2.19
CA ASP A 104 4.30 12.31 -3.31
C ASP A 104 3.94 13.74 -3.69
N ILE A 105 2.65 14.12 -3.67
CA ILE A 105 2.26 15.50 -4.01
C ILE A 105 2.61 16.50 -2.90
N LEU A 106 2.64 16.06 -1.64
CA LEU A 106 2.94 16.93 -0.50
C LEU A 106 4.42 17.01 -0.17
N PHE A 107 5.11 15.88 -0.29
CA PHE A 107 6.47 15.69 0.17
C PHE A 107 7.33 15.06 -0.94
N GLY A 108 6.94 15.20 -2.21
CA GLY A 108 7.80 14.85 -3.32
C GLY A 108 9.05 15.72 -3.36
N HIS A 109 10.09 15.24 -4.03
CA HIS A 109 11.30 16.04 -4.24
C HIS A 109 11.03 17.33 -5.03
N ASP A 110 10.00 17.33 -5.88
CA ASP A 110 9.51 18.47 -6.66
C ASP A 110 8.82 19.55 -5.82
N CYS A 111 8.50 19.27 -4.56
CA CYS A 111 7.84 20.22 -3.65
C CYS A 111 8.82 21.03 -2.81
N ARG A 112 10.10 20.96 -3.13
CA ARG A 112 11.19 21.62 -2.41
C ARG A 112 11.58 22.93 -3.08
N ASP A 113 12.01 23.91 -2.29
CA ASP A 113 12.72 25.08 -2.82
C ASP A 113 14.17 24.74 -3.17
N ASP A 114 14.88 25.74 -3.70
CA ASP A 114 16.28 25.63 -4.11
C ASP A 114 17.21 25.30 -2.93
N ASP A 115 16.77 25.57 -1.69
CA ASP A 115 17.47 25.23 -0.45
C ASP A 115 17.11 23.83 0.07
N GLY A 116 16.19 23.12 -0.61
CA GLY A 116 15.77 21.77 -0.26
C GLY A 116 14.69 21.70 0.81
N HIS A 117 14.12 22.83 1.24
CA HIS A 117 13.07 22.90 2.26
C HIS A 117 11.68 22.69 1.66
N PHE A 118 10.74 22.22 2.47
CA PHE A 118 9.36 22.08 2.05
C PHE A 118 8.65 23.44 2.01
N GLN A 119 8.27 23.88 0.80
CA GLN A 119 7.66 25.19 0.58
C GLN A 119 6.26 25.36 1.20
N TYR A 120 5.53 24.26 1.41
CA TYR A 120 4.10 24.28 1.73
C TYR A 120 3.78 23.88 3.17
N ILE A 121 4.77 23.86 4.08
CA ILE A 121 4.52 23.59 5.49
C ILE A 121 3.70 24.74 6.08
N SER A 122 2.55 24.39 6.64
CA SER A 122 1.63 25.32 7.28
C SER A 122 0.99 24.69 8.51
N ARG A 123 0.67 25.51 9.51
CA ARG A 123 0.15 25.04 10.80
C ARG A 123 -1.37 24.97 10.82
N GLY A 124 -1.92 24.25 11.80
CA GLY A 124 -3.36 24.21 12.07
C GLY A 124 -4.11 23.08 11.37
N GLU A 125 -5.43 23.09 11.54
CA GLU A 125 -6.34 21.99 11.17
C GLU A 125 -6.38 21.65 9.67
N HIS A 126 -6.05 22.62 8.81
CA HIS A 126 -5.97 22.44 7.36
C HIS A 126 -4.53 22.22 6.85
N GLY A 127 -3.54 22.28 7.75
CA GLY A 127 -2.11 22.16 7.45
C GLY A 127 -1.57 20.83 7.96
N MET A 128 -0.40 20.84 8.59
CA MET A 128 0.25 19.60 9.05
C MET A 128 -0.57 18.78 10.05
N SER A 129 -1.45 19.41 10.83
CA SER A 129 -2.38 18.67 11.70
C SER A 129 -3.34 17.77 10.90
N LEU A 130 -3.75 18.19 9.70
CA LEU A 130 -4.55 17.38 8.79
C LEU A 130 -3.78 16.14 8.33
N VAL A 131 -2.48 16.29 8.03
CA VAL A 131 -1.62 15.19 7.60
C VAL A 131 -1.48 14.17 8.74
N VAL A 132 -1.23 14.62 9.97
CA VAL A 132 -1.19 13.75 11.15
C VAL A 132 -2.52 13.02 11.34
N GLN A 133 -3.65 13.73 11.26
CA GLN A 133 -4.98 13.13 11.38
C GLN A 133 -5.23 12.08 10.30
N TYR A 134 -4.82 12.35 9.06
CA TYR A 134 -4.90 11.39 7.97
C TYR A 134 -4.06 10.13 8.24
N LEU A 135 -2.82 10.27 8.70
CA LEU A 135 -1.99 9.11 9.01
C LEU A 135 -2.56 8.28 10.18
N ARG A 136 -3.18 8.94 11.16
CA ARG A 136 -3.86 8.27 12.29
C ARG A 136 -5.12 7.52 11.89
N SER A 137 -5.78 7.90 10.80
CA SER A 137 -7.02 7.24 10.35
C SER A 137 -6.78 5.98 9.51
N ILE A 138 -5.54 5.74 9.08
CA ILE A 138 -5.17 4.56 8.31
C ILE A 138 -5.08 3.34 9.24
N ASP A 139 -5.81 2.28 8.92
CA ASP A 139 -5.56 0.96 9.52
C ASP A 139 -4.33 0.33 8.87
N TRP A 140 -3.15 0.59 9.45
CA TRP A 140 -1.87 0.12 8.94
C TRP A 140 -1.74 -1.40 8.84
N LYS A 141 -2.59 -2.18 9.51
CA LYS A 141 -2.59 -3.65 9.41
C LYS A 141 -3.31 -4.15 8.17
N SER A 142 -4.38 -3.46 7.75
CA SER A 142 -5.28 -3.91 6.68
C SER A 142 -5.25 -3.05 5.41
N ALA A 143 -4.63 -1.87 5.46
CA ALA A 143 -4.63 -0.90 4.36
C ALA A 143 -3.86 -1.34 3.09
N GLY A 144 -3.14 -2.47 3.15
CA GLY A 144 -2.34 -2.96 2.01
C GLY A 144 -1.20 -2.00 1.63
N ILE A 145 -0.80 -1.11 2.54
CA ILE A 145 0.36 -0.22 2.36
C ILE A 145 1.60 -0.98 2.80
N PRO A 146 2.64 -1.11 1.95
CA PRO A 146 3.90 -1.69 2.39
C PRO A 146 4.50 -0.85 3.53
N PHE A 147 4.77 -1.50 4.68
CA PHE A 147 5.30 -0.83 5.87
C PHE A 147 6.58 -0.05 5.60
N THR A 148 7.46 -0.58 4.74
CA THR A 148 8.70 0.09 4.32
C THR A 148 8.42 1.41 3.61
N VAL A 149 7.42 1.47 2.73
CA VAL A 149 7.05 2.69 2.01
C VAL A 149 6.49 3.73 2.97
N ALA A 150 5.63 3.31 3.91
CA ALA A 150 5.07 4.19 4.92
C ALA A 150 6.15 4.73 5.88
N ALA A 151 7.03 3.86 6.37
CA ALA A 151 8.10 4.24 7.28
C ALA A 151 9.11 5.18 6.61
N VAL A 152 9.57 4.88 5.39
CA VAL A 152 10.51 5.75 4.65
C VAL A 152 9.91 7.14 4.43
N LYS A 153 8.66 7.21 3.94
CA LYS A 153 8.02 8.51 3.68
C LYS A 153 7.79 9.31 4.96
N THR A 154 7.36 8.66 6.05
CA THR A 154 7.07 9.36 7.31
C THR A 154 8.35 9.75 8.07
N CYS A 155 9.37 8.88 8.07
CA CYS A 155 10.68 9.15 8.68
C CYS A 155 11.37 10.32 8.00
N TRP A 156 11.37 10.32 6.66
CA TRP A 156 12.00 11.37 5.89
C TRP A 156 11.34 12.74 6.11
N VAL A 157 10.01 12.80 6.24
CA VAL A 157 9.31 14.03 6.65
C VAL A 157 9.74 14.49 8.04
N CYS A 158 9.91 13.57 9.01
CA CYS A 158 10.34 13.93 10.36
C CYS A 158 11.79 14.44 10.42
N GLU A 159 12.71 13.83 9.67
CA GLU A 159 14.13 14.21 9.66
C GLU A 159 14.33 15.62 9.11
N GLN A 160 13.70 15.90 7.97
CA GLN A 160 13.81 17.19 7.27
C GLN A 160 13.12 18.34 8.00
N TRP A 161 12.27 18.01 8.97
CA TRP A 161 11.59 18.98 9.82
C TRP A 161 12.32 19.22 11.15
N SER A 162 13.34 18.41 11.45
CA SER A 162 14.18 18.58 12.65
C SER A 162 15.44 19.42 12.38
N THR A 163 15.68 19.80 11.13
CA THR A 163 16.78 20.67 10.67
C THR A 163 16.29 22.10 10.46
#